data_AF-A0A5N5UPB9-F1
#
_entry.id   AF-A0A5N5UPB9-F1
#
_cell.length_a   1.000
_cell.length_b   1.000
_cell.length_c   1.000
_cell.angle_alpha   90.00
_cell.angle_beta   90.00
_cell.angle_gamma   90.00
#
_symmetry.space_group_name_H-M   'P 1'
#
loop_
_entity.id
_entity.type
_entity.pdbx_description
1 polymer ?
#
loop_
_entity_poly.entity_id
_entity_poly.type
_entity_poly.pdbx_seq_one_letter_code
_entity_poly.pdbx_strand_id
1 'polypeptide(L)'
;MSAVAGALIGAPVAAASPESEFCESMTGIGFTGDCATISTLAKEVCAEYARGADLDVVLGRLDQATKDENLSNFIVAGAKVYFCPQVATT
;
A
#
# COMPACT_ATOMS: atom_id res chain seq x y z
N MET A 1 -26.25 -22.71 -39.98
CA MET A 1 -27.06 -22.30 -38.82
C MET A 1 -26.11 -22.00 -37.67
N SER A 2 -26.15 -20.75 -37.24
CA SER A 2 -25.67 -20.15 -35.97
C SER A 2 -24.21 -20.36 -35.54
N ALA A 3 -23.42 -19.31 -35.82
CA ALA A 3 -22.26 -18.94 -35.01
C ALA A 3 -22.75 -18.39 -33.65
N VAL A 4 -22.16 -18.86 -32.56
CA VAL A 4 -22.12 -18.10 -31.31
C VAL A 4 -20.64 -17.87 -31.01
N ALA A 5 -20.12 -16.79 -31.58
CA ALA A 5 -18.91 -16.15 -31.09
C ALA A 5 -19.25 -15.58 -29.71
N GLY A 6 -19.07 -16.40 -28.67
CA GLY A 6 -19.05 -15.93 -27.29
C GLY A 6 -17.78 -15.11 -27.11
N ALA A 7 -17.87 -13.82 -27.42
CA ALA A 7 -16.91 -12.84 -26.94
C ALA A 7 -17.01 -12.86 -25.41
N LEU A 8 -16.11 -13.61 -24.76
CA LEU A 8 -15.72 -13.30 -23.40
C LEU A 8 -14.99 -11.97 -23.51
N ILE A 9 -15.77 -10.89 -23.45
CA ILE A 9 -15.28 -9.55 -23.15
C ILE A 9 -14.68 -9.71 -21.76
N GLY A 10 -13.38 -9.97 -21.70
CA GLY A 10 -12.64 -9.82 -20.47
C GLY A 10 -12.84 -8.37 -20.08
N ALA A 11 -13.75 -8.11 -19.14
CA ALA A 11 -13.77 -6.86 -18.43
C ALA A 11 -12.32 -6.59 -18.04
N PRO A 12 -11.79 -5.36 -18.23
CA PRO A 12 -10.54 -5.05 -17.60
C PRO A 12 -10.81 -5.32 -16.12
N VAL A 13 -10.20 -6.38 -15.57
CA VAL A 13 -9.89 -6.37 -14.16
C VAL A 13 -9.05 -5.11 -14.06
N ALA A 14 -9.69 -4.02 -13.63
CA ALA A 14 -8.98 -2.88 -13.11
C ALA A 14 -8.25 -3.49 -11.93
N ALA A 15 -7.04 -4.00 -12.17
CA ALA A 15 -6.13 -4.38 -11.13
C ALA A 15 -6.03 -3.11 -10.31
N ALA A 16 -6.66 -3.13 -9.14
CA ALA A 16 -6.65 -2.00 -8.25
C ALA A 16 -5.18 -1.61 -8.09
N SER A 17 -4.87 -0.33 -8.28
CA SER A 17 -3.52 0.14 -8.04
C SER A 17 -3.12 -0.22 -6.60
N PRO A 18 -1.84 -0.47 -6.31
CA PRO A 18 -1.39 -0.76 -4.94
C PRO A 18 -1.84 0.31 -3.94
N GLU A 19 -2.01 1.56 -4.39
CA GLU A 19 -2.59 2.64 -3.58
C GLU A 19 -4.05 2.38 -3.20
N SER A 20 -4.91 2.00 -4.15
CA SER A 20 -6.31 1.71 -3.86
C SER A 20 -6.47 0.48 -2.96
N GLU A 21 -5.68 -0.57 -3.17
CA GLU A 21 -5.72 -1.78 -2.31
C GLU A 21 -5.24 -1.47 -0.89
N PHE A 22 -4.16 -0.68 -0.77
CA PHE A 22 -3.69 -0.21 0.52
C PHE A 22 -4.73 0.67 1.23
N CYS A 23 -5.35 1.62 0.53
CA CYS A 23 -6.39 2.46 1.10
C CYS A 23 -7.61 1.66 1.59
N GLU A 24 -8.04 0.68 0.80
CA GLU A 24 -9.13 -0.22 1.18
C GLU A 24 -8.76 -1.05 2.41
N SER A 25 -7.53 -1.58 2.46
CA SER A 25 -7.00 -2.29 3.61
C SER A 25 -6.96 -1.42 4.87
N MET A 26 -6.51 -0.17 4.77
CA MET A 26 -6.45 0.78 5.89
C MET A 26 -7.86 1.14 6.38
N THR A 27 -8.81 1.29 5.46
CA THR A 27 -10.22 1.54 5.78
C THR A 27 -10.85 0.34 6.51
N GLY A 28 -10.56 -0.88 6.06
CA GLY A 28 -11.05 -2.12 6.67
C GLY A 28 -10.63 -2.33 8.11
N ILE A 29 -9.51 -1.74 8.53
CA ILE A 29 -9.01 -1.77 9.91
C ILE A 29 -9.36 -0.50 10.73
N GLY A 30 -10.19 0.39 10.17
CA GLY A 30 -10.74 1.55 10.88
C GLY A 30 -10.03 2.89 10.63
N PHE A 31 -8.99 2.94 9.78
CA PHE A 31 -8.36 4.20 9.40
C PHE A 31 -9.03 4.78 8.14
N THR A 32 -10.01 5.65 8.37
CA THR A 32 -10.74 6.36 7.30
C THR A 32 -10.18 7.76 7.03
N GLY A 33 -8.94 8.02 7.44
CA GLY A 33 -8.27 9.32 7.29
C GLY A 33 -7.90 9.64 5.83
N ASP A 34 -7.12 10.70 5.64
CA ASP A 34 -6.66 11.11 4.30
C ASP A 34 -5.72 10.04 3.70
N CYS A 35 -6.26 9.15 2.86
CA CYS A 35 -5.48 8.04 2.35
C CYS A 35 -4.32 8.50 1.44
N ALA A 36 -4.43 9.67 0.80
CA ALA A 36 -3.32 10.23 0.03
C ALA A 36 -2.09 10.49 0.92
N THR A 37 -2.31 11.08 2.10
CA THR A 37 -1.28 11.29 3.12
C THR A 37 -0.72 9.95 3.63
N ILE A 38 -1.59 9.00 3.99
CA ILE A 38 -1.17 7.69 4.52
C ILE A 38 -0.36 6.92 3.46
N SER A 39 -0.79 6.93 2.19
CA SER A 39 -0.08 6.28 1.09
C SER A 39 1.26 6.95 0.80
N THR A 40 1.34 8.27 0.94
CA THR A 40 2.61 9.01 0.81
C THR A 40 3.59 8.59 1.91
N LEU A 41 3.15 8.53 3.17
CA LEU A 41 3.97 8.04 4.27
C LEU A 41 4.44 6.60 4.03
N ALA A 42 3.57 5.72 3.53
CA ALA A 42 3.93 4.33 3.22
C ALA A 42 4.98 4.22 2.09
N LYS A 43 4.88 5.05 1.05
CA LYS A 43 5.89 5.14 -0.02
C LYS A 43 7.23 5.64 0.52
N GLU A 44 7.21 6.62 1.42
CA GLU A 44 8.42 7.16 2.07
C GLU A 44 9.12 6.11 2.94
N VAL A 45 8.36 5.36 3.74
CA VAL A 45 8.88 4.21 4.51
C VAL A 45 9.66 3.28 3.60
N CYS A 46 9.13 3.02 2.40
CA CYS A 46 9.85 2.16 1.48
C CYS A 46 11.15 2.76 0.98
N ALA A 47 11.15 4.06 0.64
CA ALA A 47 12.37 4.77 0.26
C ALA A 47 13.39 4.84 1.41
N GLU A 48 12.95 4.86 2.66
CA GLU A 48 13.80 4.79 3.85
C GLU A 48 14.42 3.39 3.99
N TYR A 49 13.63 2.32 3.86
CA TYR A 49 14.17 0.95 3.85
C TYR A 49 15.13 0.68 2.71
N ALA A 50 14.86 1.18 1.50
CA ALA A 50 15.77 1.07 0.37
C ALA A 50 17.13 1.76 0.62
N ARG A 51 17.16 2.73 1.54
CA ARG A 51 18.39 3.43 1.98
C ARG A 51 19.03 2.78 3.22
N GLY A 52 18.49 1.66 3.69
CA GLY A 52 19.01 0.92 4.85
C GLY A 52 18.59 1.52 6.20
N ALA A 53 17.49 2.28 6.26
CA ALA A 53 16.98 2.79 7.53
C ALA A 53 16.54 1.67 8.47
N ASP A 54 16.86 1.80 9.75
CA ASP A 54 16.39 0.90 10.81
C ASP A 54 14.89 1.08 11.09
N LEU A 55 14.23 -0.01 11.49
CA LEU A 55 12.81 -0.03 11.81
C LEU A 55 12.43 1.00 12.88
N ASP A 56 13.21 1.09 13.96
CA ASP A 56 12.96 2.04 15.06
C ASP A 56 13.03 3.50 14.61
N VAL A 57 13.92 3.83 13.66
CA VAL A 57 14.03 5.17 13.10
C VAL A 57 12.80 5.52 12.28
N VAL A 58 12.35 4.58 11.44
CA VAL A 58 11.15 4.74 10.61
C VAL A 58 9.91 4.88 11.48
N LEU A 59 9.74 4.02 12.49
CA LEU A 59 8.61 4.08 13.42
C LEU A 59 8.61 5.40 14.20
N GLY A 60 9.75 5.80 14.79
CA GLY A 60 9.84 7.06 15.54
C GLY A 60 9.51 8.30 14.69
N ARG A 61 9.86 8.29 13.40
CA ARG A 61 9.49 9.34 12.45
C ARG A 61 8.00 9.31 12.11
N LEU A 62 7.42 8.13 11.91
CA LEU A 62 5.99 7.97 11.68
C LEU A 62 5.18 8.40 12.89
N ASP A 63 5.54 7.97 14.10
CA ASP A 63 4.84 8.33 15.33
C ASP A 63 4.82 9.85 15.55
N GLN A 64 5.91 10.53 15.17
CA GLN A 64 5.95 11.99 15.18
C GLN A 64 5.02 12.62 14.15
N ALA A 65 4.84 12.02 12.97
CA ALA A 65 4.01 12.53 11.88
C ALA A 65 2.51 12.20 12.07
N THR A 66 2.19 10.99 12.52
CA THR A 66 0.82 10.49 12.68
C THR A 66 0.23 10.85 14.04
N LYS A 67 1.08 11.03 15.07
CA LYS A 67 0.69 11.11 16.49
C LYS A 67 -0.09 9.87 16.95
N ASP A 68 0.08 8.75 16.26
CA ASP A 68 -0.64 7.50 16.50
C ASP A 68 0.28 6.32 16.17
N GLU A 69 0.77 5.66 17.22
CA GLU A 69 1.66 4.50 17.12
C GLU A 69 1.00 3.32 16.38
N ASN A 70 -0.31 3.15 16.57
CA ASN A 70 -1.04 2.08 15.91
C ASN A 70 -1.08 2.32 14.40
N LEU A 71 -1.42 3.55 13.98
CA LEU A 71 -1.38 3.96 12.58
C LEU A 71 0.02 3.78 11.97
N SER A 72 1.07 4.20 12.67
CA SER A 72 2.46 4.01 12.21
C SER A 72 2.80 2.54 11.94
N ASN A 73 2.41 1.65 12.84
CA ASN A 73 2.63 0.20 12.68
C ASN A 73 1.93 -0.35 11.42
N PHE A 74 0.69 0.07 11.17
CA PHE A 74 -0.03 -0.33 9.97
C PHE A 74 0.54 0.27 8.69
N ILE A 75 1.01 1.52 8.73
CA ILE A 75 1.71 2.15 7.60
C ILE A 75 2.98 1.37 7.27
N VAL A 76 3.80 1.00 8.25
CA VAL A 76 5.02 0.21 8.02
C VAL A 76 4.71 -1.16 7.44
N ALA A 77 3.71 -1.86 8.01
CA ALA A 77 3.31 -3.18 7.53
C ALA A 77 2.79 -3.11 6.09
N GLY A 78 1.90 -2.17 5.80
CA GLY A 78 1.35 -1.98 4.46
C GLY A 78 2.38 -1.48 3.45
N ALA A 79 3.32 -0.61 3.86
CA ALA A 79 4.42 -0.16 3.01
C ALA A 79 5.19 -1.33 2.41
N LYS A 80 5.55 -2.32 3.25
CA LYS A 80 6.29 -3.50 2.81
C LYS A 80 5.50 -4.39 1.84
N VAL A 81 4.18 -4.46 2.00
CA VAL A 81 3.30 -5.33 1.20
C VAL A 81 2.93 -4.69 -0.14
N TYR A 82 2.56 -3.41 -0.14
CA TYR A 82 1.96 -2.74 -1.30
C TYR A 82 2.93 -1.84 -2.07
N PHE A 83 3.92 -1.24 -1.41
CA PHE A 83 4.76 -0.19 -2.00
C PHE A 83 6.23 -0.52 -2.08
N CYS A 84 6.69 -1.51 -1.31
CA CYS A 84 8.02 -2.04 -1.46
C CYS A 84 8.06 -3.15 -2.49
N PRO A 85 8.63 -2.90 -3.68
CA PRO A 85 8.99 -4.00 -4.54
C PRO A 85 10.02 -4.82 -3.77
N GLN A 86 9.58 -5.91 -3.14
CA GLN A 86 10.47 -6.99 -2.78
C GLN A 86 11.19 -7.34 -4.07
N VAL A 87 12.50 -7.04 -4.15
CA VAL A 87 13.47 -7.71 -5.03
C VAL A 87 12.78 -8.56 -6.10
N ALA A 88 12.16 -7.95 -7.11
CA ALA A 88 11.41 -8.67 -8.16
C ALA A 88 12.41 -9.28 -9.17
N THR A 89 13.55 -9.69 -8.65
CA THR A 89 14.72 -10.21 -9.33
C THR A 89 15.37 -11.21 -8.38
N THR A 90 14.85 -12.43 -8.36
CA THR A 90 15.70 -13.62 -8.17
C THR A 90 15.16 -14.72 -9.05
#